data_AF-A0A915M4M6-F1
#
_entry.id   AF-A0A915M4M6-F1
#
_cell.length_a   1.000
_cell.length_b   1.000
_cell.length_c   1.000
_cell.angle_alpha   90.00
_cell.angle_beta   90.00
_cell.angle_gamma   90.00
#
_symmetry.space_group_name_H-M   'P 1'
#
loop_
_entity.id
_entity.type
_entity.pdbx_description
1 polymer ?
#
loop_
_entity_poly.entity_id
_entity_poly.type
_entity_poly.pdbx_seq_one_letter_code
_entity_poly.pdbx_strand_id
1 'polypeptide(L)'
;MADLLFTSTLLIISLAFIAIAEGTGDRNASASSPGCMQVATLIHIGEIRPAKANKPGVQNTLKMSGNAQIFKTTQVTLQVEGQEPCTVKINNGETKCKITGDELNGKLIFKTEKGTEISASFEQAKLFSENKCVIELDTYNKETHETKLKINGNNFMIKKKEV
;
A
#
# COMPACT_ATOMS: atom_id res chain seq x y z
N MET A 1 -1.12 30.85 58.97
CA MET A 1 -2.38 30.97 58.22
C MET A 1 -1.98 31.33 56.80
N ALA A 2 -1.97 30.35 55.89
CA ALA A 2 -3.10 30.01 55.01
C ALA A 2 -3.36 31.16 54.02
N ASP A 3 -3.53 30.97 52.72
CA ASP A 3 -3.49 29.78 51.88
C ASP A 3 -3.32 30.27 50.44
N LEU A 4 -2.84 29.34 49.63
CA LEU A 4 -2.53 29.47 48.22
C LEU A 4 -3.82 29.38 47.40
N LEU A 5 -4.25 30.44 46.69
CA LEU A 5 -5.36 30.33 45.72
C LEU A 5 -5.19 31.28 44.51
N PHE A 6 -4.49 30.80 43.48
CA PHE A 6 -4.73 31.22 42.09
C PHE A 6 -5.70 30.20 41.46
N THR A 7 -7.00 30.44 41.59
CA THR A 7 -8.03 29.71 40.85
C THR A 7 -8.33 30.45 39.55
N SER A 8 -7.49 30.22 38.53
CA SER A 8 -7.83 30.65 37.18
C SER A 8 -8.90 29.73 36.61
N THR A 9 -10.08 30.31 36.41
CA THR A 9 -11.16 29.82 35.57
C THR A 9 -10.66 29.62 34.14
N LEU A 10 -10.58 28.36 33.69
CA LEU A 10 -10.61 28.06 32.25
C LEU A 10 -11.86 27.27 31.91
N LEU A 11 -12.80 28.02 31.37
CA LEU A 11 -14.05 27.59 30.76
C LEU A 11 -13.71 27.09 29.35
N ILE A 12 -13.42 25.79 29.19
CA ILE A 12 -13.25 25.18 27.87
C ILE A 12 -14.60 24.65 27.42
N ILE A 13 -15.34 25.50 26.71
CA ILE A 13 -16.47 25.09 25.87
C ILE A 13 -15.89 24.26 24.72
N SER A 14 -15.84 22.94 24.90
CA SER A 14 -15.54 22.04 23.78
C SER A 14 -16.81 21.92 22.94
N LEU A 15 -16.86 22.67 21.86
CA LEU A 15 -17.77 22.45 20.74
C LEU A 15 -17.56 21.01 20.24
N ALA A 16 -18.47 20.11 20.61
CA ALA A 16 -18.58 18.80 19.98
C ALA A 16 -18.98 19.03 18.52
N PHE A 17 -18.06 18.75 17.60
CA PHE A 17 -18.40 18.64 16.19
C PHE A 17 -19.30 17.42 16.02
N ILE A 18 -20.56 17.69 15.71
CA ILE A 18 -21.55 16.70 15.31
C ILE A 18 -21.07 16.13 13.96
N ALA A 19 -20.52 14.93 13.98
CA ALA A 19 -20.42 14.12 12.78
C ALA A 19 -21.85 13.70 12.41
N ILE A 20 -22.42 14.38 11.42
CA ILE A 20 -23.65 13.94 10.76
C ILE A 20 -23.28 12.69 9.95
N ALA A 21 -23.40 11.52 10.60
CA ALA A 21 -23.52 10.26 9.92
C ALA A 21 -25.00 10.11 9.52
N GLU A 22 -25.31 10.33 8.25
CA GLU A 22 -26.57 9.84 7.69
C GLU A 22 -26.49 8.31 7.64
N GLY A 23 -27.02 7.69 8.67
CA GLY A 23 -26.96 6.25 8.90
C GLY A 23 -27.61 5.94 10.24
N THR A 24 -28.93 5.92 10.23
CA THR A 24 -29.86 5.57 11.32
C THR A 24 -29.34 4.41 12.19
N GLY A 25 -29.28 4.61 13.51
CA GLY A 25 -29.22 3.52 14.49
C GLY A 25 -28.16 3.70 15.59
N ASP A 26 -28.62 4.10 16.77
CA ASP A 26 -27.88 4.17 18.03
C ASP A 26 -27.04 2.92 18.33
N ARG A 27 -25.74 3.12 18.62
CA ARG A 27 -25.11 2.80 19.92
C ARG A 27 -23.59 2.95 19.86
N ASN A 28 -23.12 3.72 20.83
CA ASN A 28 -21.76 3.94 21.27
C ASN A 28 -20.88 2.67 21.25
N ALA A 29 -19.87 2.65 20.38
CA ALA A 29 -18.66 1.85 20.54
C ALA A 29 -17.51 2.57 19.83
N SER A 30 -16.54 3.05 20.63
CA SER A 30 -15.20 3.38 20.14
C SER A 30 -14.55 2.12 19.57
N ALA A 31 -14.81 1.84 18.31
CA ALA A 31 -14.09 0.86 17.53
C ALA A 31 -13.05 1.63 16.71
N SER A 32 -11.78 1.55 17.11
CA SER A 32 -10.67 1.74 16.20
C SER A 32 -10.86 0.75 15.05
N SER A 33 -11.49 1.22 13.97
CA SER A 33 -11.84 0.38 12.83
C SER A 33 -10.54 -0.13 12.21
N PRO A 34 -10.27 -1.45 12.20
CA PRO A 34 -9.15 -1.98 11.44
C PRO A 34 -9.40 -1.61 9.97
N GLY A 35 -8.47 -0.85 9.38
CA GLY A 35 -8.60 -0.36 8.00
C GLY A 35 -9.00 -1.50 7.07
N CYS A 36 -10.14 -1.37 6.38
CA CYS A 36 -10.65 -2.41 5.51
C CYS A 36 -9.59 -2.86 4.50
N MET A 37 -9.35 -4.17 4.41
CA MET A 37 -8.46 -4.75 3.42
C MET A 37 -9.22 -4.95 2.10
N GLN A 38 -8.75 -4.36 1.01
CA GLN A 38 -9.34 -4.55 -0.31
C GLN A 38 -8.55 -5.63 -1.07
N VAL A 39 -9.24 -6.66 -1.54
CA VAL A 39 -8.65 -7.75 -2.33
C VAL A 39 -8.77 -7.44 -3.81
N ALA A 40 -7.65 -7.54 -4.51
CA ALA A 40 -7.50 -7.19 -5.90
C ALA A 40 -6.60 -8.20 -6.62
N THR A 41 -6.60 -8.13 -7.95
CA THR A 41 -5.72 -8.93 -8.81
C THR A 41 -4.79 -8.01 -9.58
N LEU A 42 -3.52 -8.39 -9.70
CA LEU A 42 -2.56 -7.73 -10.56
C LEU A 42 -2.62 -8.31 -11.97
N ILE A 43 -2.93 -7.49 -12.96
CA ILE A 43 -3.14 -7.90 -14.34
C ILE A 43 -2.12 -7.19 -15.24
N HIS A 44 -1.39 -7.92 -16.06
CA HIS A 44 -0.52 -7.33 -17.08
C HIS A 44 -1.36 -6.71 -18.20
N ILE A 45 -0.97 -5.52 -18.69
CA ILE A 45 -1.65 -4.84 -19.80
C ILE A 45 -0.67 -4.45 -20.91
N GLY A 46 -1.04 -4.70 -22.16
CA GLY A 46 -0.22 -4.37 -23.33
C GLY A 46 0.92 -5.36 -23.59
N GLU A 47 1.94 -4.90 -24.32
CA GLU A 47 3.10 -5.72 -24.70
C GLU A 47 3.99 -6.04 -23.50
N ILE A 48 4.32 -7.33 -23.34
CA ILE A 48 5.25 -7.80 -22.31
C ILE A 48 6.67 -7.55 -22.79
N ARG A 49 7.39 -6.67 -22.10
CA ARG A 49 8.84 -6.57 -22.22
C ARG A 49 9.47 -7.73 -21.47
N PRO A 50 10.35 -8.51 -22.12
CA PRO A 50 10.99 -9.65 -21.47
C PRO A 50 11.81 -9.18 -20.28
N ALA A 51 11.63 -9.83 -19.13
CA ALA A 51 12.48 -9.61 -17.98
C ALA A 51 13.90 -10.08 -18.32
N LYS A 52 14.88 -9.20 -18.11
CA LYS A 52 16.30 -9.58 -18.15
C LYS A 52 16.63 -10.45 -16.95
N ALA A 53 17.48 -11.45 -17.16
CA ALA A 53 17.89 -12.40 -16.14
C ALA A 53 18.49 -11.75 -14.89
N ASN A 54 18.27 -12.39 -13.74
CA ASN A 54 18.89 -12.02 -12.48
C ASN A 54 20.35 -12.48 -12.46
N LYS A 55 21.22 -11.67 -11.85
CA LYS A 55 22.64 -11.98 -11.68
C LYS A 55 22.81 -12.87 -10.43
N PRO A 56 23.49 -14.03 -10.56
CA PRO A 56 23.77 -14.89 -9.42
C PRO A 56 24.57 -14.15 -8.33
N GLY A 57 24.26 -14.41 -7.07
CA GLY A 57 24.97 -13.82 -5.92
C GLY A 57 24.67 -12.34 -5.66
N VAL A 58 23.87 -11.68 -6.51
CA VAL A 58 23.41 -10.30 -6.29
C VAL A 58 22.07 -10.34 -5.57
N GLN A 59 21.96 -9.55 -4.50
CA GLN A 59 20.73 -9.48 -3.73
C GLN A 59 19.64 -8.74 -4.50
N ASN A 60 18.43 -9.31 -4.46
CA ASN A 60 17.25 -8.67 -5.05
C ASN A 60 16.86 -7.41 -4.27
N THR A 61 16.26 -6.46 -4.97
CA THR A 61 15.89 -5.16 -4.42
C THR A 61 14.48 -4.76 -4.81
N LEU A 62 13.80 -4.08 -3.91
CA LEU A 62 12.47 -3.52 -4.10
C LEU A 62 12.55 -2.00 -3.97
N LYS A 63 12.05 -1.30 -4.99
CA LYS A 63 11.94 0.15 -5.02
C LYS A 63 10.52 0.52 -5.38
N MET A 64 9.98 1.52 -4.69
CA MET A 64 8.75 2.17 -5.09
C MET A 64 9.04 3.60 -5.54
N SER A 65 8.41 4.00 -6.64
CA SER A 65 8.54 5.31 -7.28
C SER A 65 7.22 5.72 -7.93
N GLY A 66 7.19 6.91 -8.52
CA GLY A 66 5.98 7.45 -9.17
C GLY A 66 5.19 8.37 -8.26
N ASN A 67 3.96 8.67 -8.65
CA ASN A 67 3.17 9.71 -7.99
C ASN A 67 2.47 9.20 -6.74
N ALA A 68 3.24 9.22 -5.65
CA ALA A 68 2.82 9.02 -4.25
C ALA A 68 1.44 9.60 -3.91
N GLN A 69 1.20 10.83 -4.35
CA GLN A 69 0.04 11.61 -3.92
C GLN A 69 -1.26 11.14 -4.57
N ILE A 70 -1.17 10.54 -5.77
CA ILE A 70 -2.35 10.00 -6.47
C ILE A 70 -2.98 8.85 -5.67
N PHE A 71 -2.14 8.03 -5.03
CA PHE A 71 -2.60 6.84 -4.31
C PHE A 71 -2.58 6.99 -2.78
N LYS A 72 -1.98 8.08 -2.28
CA LYS A 72 -1.65 8.26 -0.86
C LYS A 72 -0.97 7.01 -0.29
N THR A 73 -0.21 6.28 -1.11
CA THR A 73 0.47 5.06 -0.68
C THR A 73 1.71 5.45 0.09
N THR A 74 1.87 4.89 1.27
CA THR A 74 3.04 5.13 2.14
C THR A 74 4.04 3.99 2.07
N GLN A 75 3.60 2.80 1.68
CA GLN A 75 4.41 1.60 1.71
C GLN A 75 3.90 0.56 0.71
N VAL A 76 4.83 -0.19 0.12
CA VAL A 76 4.55 -1.43 -0.58
C VAL A 76 5.31 -2.58 0.03
N THR A 77 4.62 -3.70 0.22
CA THR A 77 5.17 -4.97 0.65
C THR A 77 4.99 -6.00 -0.46
N LEU A 78 6.10 -6.58 -0.91
CA LEU A 78 6.12 -7.78 -1.75
C LEU A 78 6.13 -9.00 -0.83
N GLN A 79 5.04 -9.75 -0.82
CA GLN A 79 4.91 -11.00 -0.08
C GLN A 79 4.88 -12.17 -1.05
N VAL A 80 5.88 -13.02 -0.99
CA VAL A 80 6.01 -14.24 -1.80
C VAL A 80 5.76 -15.45 -0.92
N GLU A 81 5.09 -16.46 -1.46
CA GLU A 81 4.78 -17.69 -0.74
C GLU A 81 6.04 -18.39 -0.20
N GLY A 82 6.04 -18.72 1.09
CA GLY A 82 7.16 -19.40 1.76
C GLY A 82 8.41 -18.55 1.98
N GLN A 83 8.39 -17.25 1.70
CA GLN A 83 9.55 -16.36 1.82
C GLN A 83 9.29 -15.16 2.74
N GLU A 84 10.37 -14.58 3.28
CA GLU A 84 10.29 -13.37 4.12
C GLU A 84 9.77 -12.17 3.29
N PRO A 85 8.75 -11.43 3.76
CA PRO A 85 8.21 -10.31 3.02
C PRO A 85 9.22 -9.17 2.88
N CYS A 86 9.27 -8.55 1.71
CA CYS A 86 10.13 -7.40 1.44
C CYS A 86 9.31 -6.12 1.38
N THR A 87 9.66 -5.13 2.20
CA THR A 87 8.87 -3.91 2.36
C THR A 87 9.68 -2.67 2.04
N VAL A 88 9.14 -1.77 1.21
CA VAL A 88 9.72 -0.45 0.94
C VAL A 88 8.71 0.63 1.30
N LYS A 89 9.17 1.67 2.00
CA LYS A 89 8.37 2.89 2.23
C LYS A 89 8.53 3.85 1.06
N ILE A 90 7.50 4.61 0.77
CA ILE A 90 7.57 5.67 -0.22
C ILE A 90 8.67 6.67 0.17
N ASN A 91 9.45 7.11 -0.81
CA ASN A 91 10.58 8.03 -0.63
C ASN A 91 11.79 7.48 0.17
N ASN A 92 11.77 6.22 0.63
CA ASN A 92 12.93 5.58 1.28
C ASN A 92 13.94 4.97 0.28
N GLY A 93 13.82 5.30 -1.00
CA GLY A 93 14.69 4.76 -2.05
C GLY A 93 14.43 3.27 -2.31
N GLU A 94 15.45 2.44 -2.11
CA GLU A 94 15.47 1.02 -2.46
C GLU A 94 15.74 0.17 -1.21
N THR A 95 15.03 -0.95 -1.07
CA THR A 95 15.20 -1.92 0.02
C THR A 95 15.72 -3.25 -0.49
N LYS A 96 16.68 -3.84 0.22
CA LYS A 96 17.22 -5.16 -0.05
C LYS A 96 16.23 -6.26 0.37
N CYS A 97 15.93 -7.17 -0.54
CA CYS A 97 15.05 -8.31 -0.33
C CYS A 97 15.86 -9.60 -0.21
N LYS A 98 15.39 -10.54 0.61
CA LYS A 98 15.91 -11.92 0.62
C LYS A 98 15.12 -12.86 -0.30
N ILE A 99 14.20 -12.30 -1.08
CA ILE A 99 13.34 -13.05 -1.99
C ILE A 99 14.18 -13.60 -3.15
N THR A 100 14.03 -14.89 -3.44
CA THR A 100 14.72 -15.60 -4.52
C THR A 100 13.72 -16.28 -5.46
N GLY A 101 14.19 -16.65 -6.65
CA GLY A 101 13.39 -17.25 -7.72
C GLY A 101 13.10 -16.28 -8.87
N ASP A 102 12.78 -16.85 -10.03
CA ASP A 102 12.51 -16.08 -11.26
C ASP A 102 11.01 -15.89 -11.50
N GLU A 103 10.20 -16.95 -11.31
CA GLU A 103 8.74 -16.90 -11.39
C GLU A 103 8.15 -17.07 -9.98
N LEU A 104 7.36 -16.10 -9.55
CA LEU A 104 6.92 -15.97 -8.16
C LEU A 104 5.39 -15.98 -8.06
N ASN A 105 4.89 -16.60 -7.00
CA ASN A 105 3.50 -16.53 -6.57
C ASN A 105 3.42 -15.71 -5.28
N GLY A 106 2.38 -14.89 -5.14
CA GLY A 106 2.20 -14.09 -3.94
C GLY A 106 1.29 -12.89 -4.14
N LYS A 107 1.59 -11.81 -3.43
CA LYS A 107 0.82 -10.57 -3.48
C LYS A 107 1.66 -9.33 -3.22
N LEU A 108 1.23 -8.23 -3.82
CA LEU A 108 1.68 -6.88 -3.49
C LEU A 108 0.67 -6.25 -2.53
N ILE A 109 1.14 -5.76 -1.39
CA ILE A 109 0.32 -5.08 -0.41
C ILE A 109 0.68 -3.61 -0.42
N PHE A 110 -0.27 -2.75 -0.77
CA PHE A 110 -0.13 -1.30 -0.76
C PHE A 110 -0.81 -0.75 0.49
N LYS A 111 -0.05 -0.09 1.36
CA LYS A 111 -0.59 0.60 2.53
C LYS A 111 -0.75 2.08 2.22
N THR A 112 -1.92 2.62 2.49
CA THR A 112 -2.23 4.05 2.32
C THR A 112 -1.98 4.85 3.60
N GLU A 113 -1.92 6.18 3.50
CA GLU A 113 -1.82 7.10 4.64
C GLU A 113 -2.94 6.90 5.66
N LYS A 114 -4.14 6.52 5.20
CA LYS A 114 -5.31 6.26 6.05
C LYS A 114 -5.28 4.88 6.71
N GLY A 115 -4.23 4.09 6.49
CA GLY A 115 -4.11 2.73 7.02
C GLY A 115 -4.90 1.67 6.23
N THR A 116 -5.57 2.04 5.14
CA THR A 116 -6.19 1.07 4.22
C THR A 116 -5.10 0.26 3.52
N GLU A 117 -5.29 -1.05 3.45
CA GLU A 117 -4.41 -1.98 2.74
C GLU A 117 -5.11 -2.54 1.49
N ILE A 118 -4.41 -2.48 0.37
CA ILE A 118 -4.85 -3.06 -0.91
C ILE A 118 -3.92 -4.24 -1.19
N SER A 119 -4.45 -5.45 -1.23
CA SER A 119 -3.71 -6.67 -1.55
C SER A 119 -3.99 -7.09 -2.99
N ALA A 120 -2.99 -7.03 -3.85
CA ALA A 120 -3.05 -7.46 -5.25
C ALA A 120 -2.29 -8.77 -5.44
N SER A 121 -3.00 -9.88 -5.63
CA SER A 121 -2.38 -11.19 -5.85
C SER A 121 -1.81 -11.33 -7.27
N PHE A 122 -0.77 -12.15 -7.41
CA PHE A 122 -0.15 -12.52 -8.68
C PHE A 122 0.33 -13.98 -8.65
N GLU A 123 0.38 -14.60 -9.84
CA GLU A 123 0.85 -15.97 -10.05
C GLU A 123 1.88 -15.98 -11.19
N GLN A 124 2.91 -16.81 -11.07
CA GLN A 124 3.98 -17.04 -12.04
C GLN A 124 4.61 -15.73 -12.58
N ALA A 125 4.73 -14.71 -11.73
CA ALA A 125 5.14 -13.38 -12.14
C ALA A 125 6.67 -13.22 -12.08
N LYS A 126 7.26 -12.73 -13.18
CA LYS A 126 8.68 -12.32 -13.25
C LYS A 126 8.86 -10.89 -12.75
N LEU A 127 8.83 -10.72 -11.43
CA LEU A 127 8.87 -9.41 -10.79
C LEU A 127 10.27 -8.81 -10.68
N PHE A 128 11.32 -9.64 -10.68
CA PHE A 128 12.70 -9.17 -10.65
C PHE A 128 13.30 -9.20 -12.05
N SER A 129 13.95 -8.10 -12.44
CA SER A 129 14.77 -8.02 -13.64
C SER A 129 16.08 -7.33 -13.30
N GLU A 130 17.21 -7.96 -13.68
CA GLU A 130 18.54 -7.54 -13.22
C GLU A 130 18.62 -7.35 -11.68
N ASN A 131 17.98 -8.27 -10.92
CA ASN A 131 17.84 -8.24 -9.46
C ASN A 131 17.04 -7.06 -8.89
N LYS A 132 16.25 -6.36 -9.71
CA LYS A 132 15.45 -5.20 -9.30
C LYS A 132 13.97 -5.43 -9.54
N CYS A 133 13.16 -5.03 -8.58
CA CYS A 133 11.73 -4.86 -8.70
C CYS A 133 11.42 -3.38 -8.45
N VAL A 134 11.23 -2.63 -9.53
CA VAL A 134 10.88 -1.21 -9.49
C VAL A 134 9.40 -1.07 -9.77
N ILE A 135 8.64 -0.66 -8.76
CA ILE A 135 7.21 -0.39 -8.87
C ILE A 135 7.02 1.12 -9.06
N GLU A 136 6.45 1.50 -10.18
CA GLU A 136 6.13 2.88 -10.53
C GLU A 136 4.61 3.07 -10.52
N LEU A 137 4.10 3.84 -9.56
CA LEU A 137 2.69 4.20 -9.49
C LEU A 137 2.39 5.26 -10.55
N ASP A 138 1.43 4.98 -11.43
CA ASP A 138 1.10 5.82 -12.59
C ASP A 138 -0.21 6.59 -12.35
N THR A 139 -1.37 5.97 -12.58
CA THR A 139 -2.68 6.65 -12.52
C THR A 139 -3.73 5.85 -11.78
N TYR A 140 -4.60 6.54 -11.03
CA TYR A 140 -5.79 5.97 -10.41
C TYR A 140 -7.05 6.50 -11.08
N ASN A 141 -7.93 5.60 -11.53
CA ASN A 141 -9.26 5.98 -11.96
C ASN A 141 -10.25 5.84 -10.79
N LYS A 142 -10.85 6.96 -10.37
CA LYS A 142 -11.79 7.00 -9.24
C LYS A 142 -13.15 6.35 -9.56
N GLU A 143 -13.54 6.34 -10.83
CA GLU A 143 -14.84 5.80 -11.28
C GLU A 143 -14.77 4.27 -11.41
N THR A 144 -13.70 3.75 -12.00
CA THR A 144 -13.53 2.30 -12.21
C THR A 144 -12.76 1.62 -11.08
N HIS A 145 -12.21 2.39 -10.13
CA HIS A 145 -11.31 1.92 -9.07
C HIS A 145 -10.07 1.16 -9.59
N GLU A 146 -9.67 1.43 -10.83
CA GLU A 146 -8.53 0.81 -11.47
C GLU A 146 -7.25 1.59 -11.15
N THR A 147 -6.22 0.87 -10.73
CA THR A 147 -4.89 1.42 -10.48
C THR A 147 -3.93 0.94 -11.55
N LYS A 148 -3.39 1.84 -12.36
CA LYS A 148 -2.31 1.53 -13.31
C LYS A 148 -0.96 1.76 -12.66
N LEU A 149 -0.05 0.83 -12.86
CA LEU A 149 1.32 0.87 -12.37
C LEU A 149 2.26 0.21 -13.37
N LYS A 150 3.55 0.42 -13.20
CA LYS A 150 4.58 -0.33 -13.93
C LYS A 150 5.44 -1.13 -12.98
N ILE A 151 5.81 -2.33 -13.38
CA ILE A 151 6.83 -3.13 -12.69
C ILE A 151 7.96 -3.36 -13.69
N ASN A 152 9.14 -2.81 -13.39
CA ASN A 152 10.30 -2.83 -14.29
C ASN A 152 9.98 -2.32 -15.72
N GLY A 153 9.10 -1.33 -15.83
CA GLY A 153 8.69 -0.74 -17.10
C GLY A 153 7.62 -1.53 -17.88
N ASN A 154 7.17 -2.68 -17.38
CA ASN A 154 5.99 -3.38 -17.88
C ASN A 154 4.72 -2.81 -17.25
N ASN A 155 3.65 -2.64 -18.03
CA ASN A 155 2.42 -2.04 -17.54
C ASN A 155 1.52 -3.09 -16.87
N PHE A 156 0.98 -2.72 -15.71
CA PHE A 156 0.05 -3.52 -14.94
C PHE A 156 -1.14 -2.68 -14.50
N MET A 157 -2.20 -3.39 -14.16
CA MET A 157 -3.41 -2.84 -13.61
C MET A 157 -3.84 -3.66 -12.40
N ILE A 158 -4.08 -3.00 -11.28
CA ILE A 158 -4.76 -3.59 -10.14
C ILE A 158 -6.24 -3.33 -10.31
N LYS A 159 -7.02 -4.42 -10.34
CA LYS A 159 -8.48 -4.39 -10.38
C LYS A 159 -9.03 -5.04 -9.14
N LYS A 160 -10.12 -4.48 -8.60
CA LYS A 160 -10.89 -5.16 -7.55
C LYS A 160 -11.27 -6.55 -8.04
N LYS A 161 -11.06 -7.57 -7.21
CA LYS A 161 -11.45 -8.93 -7.55
C LYS A 161 -12.97 -8.95 -7.65
N GLU A 162 -13.51 -9.25 -8.82
CA GLU A 162 -14.94 -9.57 -8.97
C GLU A 162 -15.19 -10.89 -8.23
N VAL A 163 -16.15 -10.88 -7.31
CA VAL A 163 -16.58 -12.05 -6.52
C VAL A 163 -17.77 -12.68 -7.22
#